data_AF-A0A6C8ERE9-F1
#
_entry.id   AF-A0A6C8ERE9-F1
#
_cell.length_a   1.000
_cell.length_b   1.000
_cell.length_c   1.000
_cell.angle_alpha   90.00
_cell.angle_beta   90.00
_cell.angle_gamma   90.00
#
_symmetry.space_group_name_H-M   'P 1'
#
loop_
_entity.id
_entity.type
_entity.pdbx_description
1 polymer ?
#
loop_
_entity_poly.entity_id
_entity_poly.type
_entity_poly.pdbx_seq_one_letter_code
_entity_poly.pdbx_strand_id
1 'polypeptide(L)'
;VGSVELTKLDSATKATLAGATFELQDKEGNTLQTDLKTDENGVLKVTDLVPGSYQFVETSAPTGYKLDNSPVSFEIVAGETDQVVKVTKENTLEVGSVELTKLDSATKATLAGATFELQDKEGNTLQTGLTTDENGVLKVTDLVPGTYQFVETKAPIGYELDTTPVSFEIVAGETDQIVKVTKENTLVPPTPVPPTPVPPTPLPPVPYEPTVPPTKPEVPVTPKKTENSEDSPKTTPIRITQSLPKTGDTNSFAGLGVILIALSLSGLLLKRK
;
A
#
# COMPACT_ATOMS: atom_id res chain seq x y z
N VAL A 1 23.92 -42.61 -24.60
CA VAL A 1 23.88 -41.47 -23.68
C VAL A 1 22.45 -40.93 -23.65
N GLY A 2 22.04 -40.29 -22.56
CA GLY A 2 20.72 -39.67 -22.39
C GLY A 2 20.84 -38.20 -22.04
N SER A 3 19.70 -37.56 -21.79
CA SER A 3 19.63 -36.14 -21.41
C SER A 3 18.57 -35.88 -20.36
N VAL A 4 18.73 -34.78 -19.63
CA VAL A 4 17.81 -34.31 -18.60
C VAL A 4 17.52 -32.83 -18.81
N GLU A 5 16.29 -32.45 -18.49
CA GLU A 5 15.78 -31.09 -18.48
C GLU A 5 15.17 -30.80 -17.11
N LEU A 6 15.73 -29.80 -16.42
CA LEU A 6 15.19 -29.26 -15.18
C LEU A 6 14.40 -27.99 -15.50
N THR A 7 13.14 -27.93 -15.05
CA THR A 7 12.34 -26.70 -15.06
C THR A 7 12.28 -26.12 -13.66
N LYS A 8 12.70 -24.86 -13.55
CA LYS A 8 12.71 -24.11 -12.29
C LYS A 8 11.44 -23.28 -12.17
N LEU A 9 10.74 -23.42 -11.05
CA LEU A 9 9.44 -22.80 -10.83
C LEU A 9 9.39 -21.99 -9.53
N ASP A 10 8.51 -21.01 -9.48
CA ASP A 10 8.00 -20.41 -8.24
C ASP A 10 7.00 -21.38 -7.58
N SER A 11 7.11 -21.57 -6.27
CA SER A 11 6.32 -22.56 -5.55
C SER A 11 4.83 -22.20 -5.48
N ALA A 12 4.49 -20.90 -5.48
CA ALA A 12 3.11 -20.42 -5.34
C ALA A 12 2.37 -20.30 -6.68
N THR A 13 2.96 -19.59 -7.64
CA THR A 13 2.37 -19.21 -8.93
C THR A 13 2.67 -20.22 -10.04
N LYS A 14 3.68 -21.09 -9.85
CA LYS A 14 4.22 -22.00 -10.87
C LYS A 14 4.78 -21.30 -12.11
N ALA A 15 5.11 -20.01 -12.01
CA ALA A 15 5.85 -19.31 -13.05
C ALA A 15 7.29 -19.84 -13.16
N THR A 16 7.86 -19.83 -14.36
CA THR A 16 9.25 -20.27 -14.59
C THR A 16 10.26 -19.24 -14.09
N LEU A 17 11.37 -19.70 -13.52
CA LEU A 17 12.38 -18.83 -12.91
C LEU A 17 13.75 -18.99 -13.60
N ALA A 18 14.24 -17.89 -14.17
CA ALA A 18 15.56 -17.80 -14.77
C ALA A 18 16.66 -17.52 -13.73
N GLY A 19 17.90 -17.88 -14.05
CA GLY A 19 19.08 -17.47 -13.29
C GLY A 19 19.40 -18.27 -12.02
N ALA A 20 18.60 -19.27 -11.66
CA ALA A 20 19.00 -20.27 -10.66
C ALA A 20 20.27 -21.00 -11.14
N THR A 21 21.23 -21.22 -10.24
CA THR A 21 22.48 -21.94 -10.50
C THR A 21 22.49 -23.28 -9.78
N PHE A 22 22.93 -24.32 -10.48
CA PHE A 22 22.97 -25.69 -10.01
C PHE A 22 24.34 -26.32 -10.21
N GLU A 23 24.60 -27.33 -9.39
CA GLU A 23 25.56 -28.40 -9.67
C GLU A 23 24.83 -29.66 -10.13
N LEU A 24 25.48 -30.41 -11.02
CA LEU A 24 25.14 -31.80 -11.29
C LEU A 24 26.10 -32.70 -10.50
N GLN A 25 25.55 -33.63 -9.72
CA GLN A 25 26.30 -34.59 -8.91
C GLN A 25 25.94 -36.02 -9.29
N ASP A 26 26.84 -36.97 -9.01
CA ASP A 26 26.53 -38.40 -9.01
C ASP A 26 25.72 -38.82 -7.77
N LYS A 27 25.33 -40.09 -7.69
CA LYS A 27 24.55 -40.63 -6.56
C LYS A 27 25.32 -40.63 -5.23
N GLU A 28 26.64 -40.56 -5.27
CA GLU A 28 27.51 -40.45 -4.09
C GLU A 28 27.68 -38.99 -3.64
N GLY A 29 27.16 -38.03 -4.41
CA GLY A 29 27.25 -36.59 -4.12
C GLY A 29 28.52 -35.93 -4.64
N ASN A 30 29.31 -36.61 -5.50
CA ASN A 30 30.47 -35.98 -6.13
C ASN A 30 30.02 -35.06 -7.26
N THR A 31 30.52 -33.83 -7.26
CA THR A 31 30.23 -32.85 -8.31
C THR A 31 30.84 -33.24 -9.65
N LEU A 32 29.99 -33.31 -10.68
CA LEU A 32 30.35 -33.62 -12.06
C LEU A 32 30.40 -32.37 -12.93
N GLN A 33 29.50 -31.42 -12.69
CA GLN A 33 29.46 -30.11 -13.37
C GLN A 33 29.00 -29.02 -12.40
N THR A 34 29.54 -27.82 -12.53
CA THR A 34 29.18 -26.62 -11.75
C THR A 34 28.58 -25.55 -12.66
N ASP A 35 28.07 -24.49 -12.04
CA ASP A 35 27.64 -23.25 -12.72
C ASP A 35 26.59 -23.46 -13.81
N LEU A 36 25.79 -24.53 -13.70
CA LEU A 36 24.69 -24.81 -14.62
C LEU A 36 23.53 -23.87 -14.31
N LYS A 37 23.14 -23.02 -15.26
CA LYS A 37 22.12 -22.00 -15.05
C LYS A 37 20.83 -22.31 -15.80
N THR A 38 19.72 -21.98 -15.15
CA THR A 38 18.42 -21.91 -15.82
C THR A 38 18.37 -20.70 -16.75
N ASP A 39 17.90 -20.92 -17.96
CA ASP A 39 17.78 -19.91 -19.01
C ASP A 39 16.61 -18.94 -18.77
N GLU A 40 16.35 -18.03 -19.71
CA GLU A 40 15.25 -17.06 -19.64
C GLU A 40 13.85 -17.72 -19.54
N ASN A 41 13.71 -18.98 -19.96
CA ASN A 41 12.48 -19.77 -19.83
C ASN A 41 12.46 -20.59 -18.53
N GLY A 42 13.45 -20.42 -17.65
CA GLY A 42 13.61 -21.18 -16.41
C GLY A 42 14.01 -22.64 -16.64
N VAL A 43 14.64 -22.95 -17.77
CA VAL A 43 15.02 -24.31 -18.14
C VAL A 43 16.53 -24.50 -18.09
N LEU A 44 16.97 -25.63 -17.54
CA LEU A 44 18.35 -26.09 -17.53
C LEU A 44 18.41 -27.46 -18.19
N LYS A 45 19.30 -27.65 -19.16
CA LYS A 45 19.43 -28.91 -19.89
C LYS A 45 20.87 -29.45 -19.84
N VAL A 46 21.01 -30.74 -19.57
CA VAL A 46 22.29 -31.46 -19.66
C VAL A 46 22.12 -32.65 -20.59
N THR A 47 23.05 -32.80 -21.54
CA THR A 47 23.08 -33.89 -22.52
C THR A 47 24.26 -34.83 -22.27
N ASP A 48 24.32 -35.90 -23.07
CA ASP A 48 25.46 -36.82 -23.13
C ASP A 48 25.78 -37.55 -21.82
N LEU A 49 24.76 -37.72 -20.97
CA LEU A 49 24.89 -38.48 -19.72
C LEU A 49 24.92 -39.98 -20.01
N VAL A 50 25.86 -40.68 -19.39
CA VAL A 50 25.87 -42.14 -19.41
C VAL A 50 24.75 -42.69 -18.51
N PRO A 51 24.31 -43.94 -18.70
CA PRO A 51 23.33 -44.54 -17.80
C PRO A 51 23.81 -44.54 -16.34
N GLY A 52 22.95 -44.13 -15.42
CA GLY A 52 23.29 -43.94 -14.02
C GLY A 52 22.30 -43.06 -13.26
N SER A 53 22.51 -42.94 -11.95
CA SER A 53 21.72 -42.08 -11.06
C SER A 53 22.48 -40.80 -10.74
N TYR A 54 21.77 -39.69 -10.78
CA TYR A 54 22.32 -38.34 -10.66
C TYR A 54 21.41 -37.48 -9.78
N GLN A 55 21.91 -36.30 -9.42
CA GLN A 55 21.10 -35.27 -8.77
C GLN A 55 21.51 -33.87 -9.18
N PHE A 56 20.54 -32.97 -9.28
CA PHE A 56 20.79 -31.53 -9.31
C PHE A 56 20.74 -30.96 -7.88
N VAL A 57 21.71 -30.12 -7.53
CA VAL A 57 21.71 -29.38 -6.27
C VAL A 57 21.76 -27.90 -6.59
N GLU A 58 20.78 -27.13 -6.12
CA GLU A 58 20.76 -25.68 -6.30
C GLU A 58 21.85 -25.06 -5.41
N THR A 59 22.74 -24.28 -6.00
CA THR A 59 23.84 -23.58 -5.30
C THR A 59 23.59 -22.09 -5.18
N SER A 60 22.73 -21.53 -6.03
CA SER A 60 22.27 -20.15 -5.94
C SER A 60 20.84 -20.04 -6.46
N ALA A 61 19.94 -19.49 -5.63
CA ALA A 61 18.56 -19.23 -6.04
C ALA A 61 18.47 -18.04 -7.00
N PRO A 62 17.39 -17.95 -7.78
CA PRO A 62 17.03 -16.72 -8.48
C PRO A 62 16.95 -15.54 -7.51
N THR A 63 17.23 -14.32 -8.00
CA THR A 63 17.11 -13.10 -7.20
C THR A 63 15.72 -12.98 -6.58
N GLY A 64 15.67 -12.77 -5.26
CA GLY A 64 14.42 -12.63 -4.51
C GLY A 64 13.79 -13.96 -4.06
N TYR A 65 14.45 -15.09 -4.28
CA TYR A 65 13.96 -16.42 -3.87
C TYR A 65 14.86 -17.06 -2.83
N LYS A 66 14.24 -17.88 -1.97
CA LYS A 66 14.95 -18.61 -0.92
C LYS A 66 15.71 -19.76 -1.53
N LEU A 67 17.00 -19.88 -1.22
CA LEU A 67 17.81 -21.04 -1.63
C LEU A 67 17.24 -22.33 -1.03
N ASP A 68 16.96 -23.30 -1.91
CA ASP A 68 16.58 -24.65 -1.52
C ASP A 68 17.60 -25.66 -2.09
N ASN A 69 18.59 -25.95 -1.27
CA ASN A 69 19.68 -26.89 -1.54
C ASN A 69 19.27 -28.37 -1.41
N SER A 70 17.98 -28.71 -1.25
CA SER A 70 17.54 -30.11 -1.32
C SER A 70 17.75 -30.70 -2.73
N PRO A 71 18.40 -31.88 -2.87
CA PRO A 71 18.70 -32.45 -4.18
C PRO A 71 17.44 -32.86 -4.97
N VAL A 72 17.53 -32.73 -6.30
CA VAL A 72 16.55 -33.28 -7.26
C VAL A 72 17.19 -34.47 -7.96
N SER A 73 16.86 -35.67 -7.50
CA SER A 73 17.40 -36.92 -8.05
C SER A 73 16.69 -37.35 -9.34
N PHE A 74 17.45 -37.96 -10.26
CA PHE A 74 16.94 -38.55 -11.48
C PHE A 74 17.83 -39.70 -11.96
N GLU A 75 17.33 -40.49 -12.90
CA GLU A 75 18.03 -41.65 -13.46
C GLU A 75 18.06 -41.57 -15.00
N ILE A 76 19.21 -41.88 -15.59
CA ILE A 76 19.37 -42.12 -17.02
C ILE A 76 19.40 -43.63 -17.23
N VAL A 77 18.37 -44.16 -17.88
CA VAL A 77 18.21 -45.60 -18.11
C VAL A 77 18.96 -46.04 -19.37
N ALA A 78 19.63 -47.18 -19.30
CA ALA A 78 20.34 -47.75 -20.45
C ALA A 78 19.36 -48.16 -21.56
N GLY A 79 19.65 -47.77 -22.80
CA GLY A 79 18.84 -48.12 -23.97
C GLY A 79 17.74 -47.11 -24.32
N GLU A 80 17.51 -46.09 -23.50
CA GLU A 80 16.50 -45.05 -23.74
C GLU A 80 17.12 -43.76 -24.33
N THR A 81 17.83 -43.88 -25.45
CA THR A 81 18.67 -42.80 -25.99
C THR A 81 17.93 -41.56 -26.47
N ASP A 82 16.63 -41.66 -26.78
CA ASP A 82 15.83 -40.55 -27.30
C ASP A 82 14.92 -39.89 -26.23
N GLN A 83 14.96 -40.38 -24.99
CA GLN A 83 14.15 -39.81 -23.91
C GLN A 83 14.90 -38.68 -23.20
N VAL A 84 14.23 -37.54 -23.06
CA VAL A 84 14.66 -36.44 -22.18
C VAL A 84 13.96 -36.64 -20.84
N VAL A 85 14.74 -36.93 -19.81
CA VAL A 85 14.22 -37.00 -18.44
C VAL A 85 13.81 -35.59 -18.01
N LYS A 86 12.61 -35.42 -17.49
CA LYS A 86 12.11 -34.11 -17.04
C LYS A 86 11.98 -34.08 -15.53
N VAL A 87 12.57 -33.07 -14.92
CA VAL A 87 12.48 -32.83 -13.47
C VAL A 87 12.13 -31.37 -13.19
N THR A 88 11.65 -31.10 -11.98
CA THR A 88 11.23 -29.77 -11.56
C THR A 88 11.85 -29.40 -10.22
N LYS A 89 12.19 -28.13 -10.04
CA LYS A 89 12.64 -27.58 -8.76
C LYS A 89 11.92 -26.27 -8.45
N GLU A 90 11.26 -26.20 -7.30
CA GLU A 90 10.51 -25.03 -6.88
C GLU A 90 11.32 -24.21 -5.86
N ASN A 91 11.22 -22.88 -5.91
CA ASN A 91 11.67 -22.02 -4.82
C ASN A 91 10.51 -21.17 -4.33
N THR A 92 10.54 -20.83 -3.06
CA THR A 92 9.61 -19.90 -2.46
C THR A 92 10.20 -18.49 -2.52
N LEU A 93 9.39 -17.53 -2.94
CA LEU A 93 9.74 -16.12 -2.94
C LEU A 93 10.11 -15.67 -1.52
N GLU A 94 11.26 -15.00 -1.37
CA GLU A 94 11.59 -14.32 -0.13
C GLU A 94 10.88 -12.97 -0.13
N VAL A 95 10.19 -12.71 0.97
CA VAL A 95 9.51 -11.44 1.18
C VAL A 95 9.86 -10.87 2.54
N GLY A 96 9.97 -9.55 2.61
CA GLY A 96 10.18 -8.79 3.82
C GLY A 96 8.96 -7.95 4.17
N SER A 97 9.12 -7.18 5.24
CA SER A 97 8.10 -6.25 5.72
C SER A 97 8.73 -4.96 6.20
N VAL A 98 7.98 -3.87 6.12
CA VAL A 98 8.38 -2.56 6.63
C VAL A 98 7.30 -2.00 7.55
N GLU A 99 7.74 -1.27 8.56
CA GLU A 99 6.93 -0.51 9.50
C GLU A 99 7.38 0.96 9.47
N LEU A 100 6.46 1.86 9.17
CA LEU A 100 6.64 3.30 9.26
C LEU A 100 5.96 3.83 10.52
N THR A 101 6.71 4.53 11.37
CA THR A 101 6.16 5.27 12.50
C THR A 101 6.11 6.76 12.18
N LYS A 102 4.91 7.33 12.24
CA LYS A 102 4.68 8.76 12.03
C LYS A 102 4.77 9.51 13.35
N LEU A 103 5.57 10.57 13.38
CA LEU A 103 5.86 11.34 14.58
C LEU A 103 5.60 12.84 14.39
N ASP A 104 5.32 13.51 15.49
CA ASP A 104 5.41 14.96 15.63
C ASP A 104 6.88 15.39 15.73
N SER A 105 7.28 16.40 14.95
CA SER A 105 8.69 16.81 14.85
C SER A 105 9.25 17.39 16.16
N ALA A 106 8.40 18.01 16.99
CA ALA A 106 8.81 18.67 18.23
C ALA A 106 8.73 17.75 19.45
N THR A 107 7.60 17.08 19.64
CA THR A 107 7.28 16.28 20.83
C THR A 107 7.63 14.81 20.67
N LYS A 108 7.84 14.33 19.43
CA LYS A 108 8.01 12.91 19.08
C LYS A 108 6.81 12.03 19.46
N ALA A 109 5.65 12.62 19.71
CA ALA A 109 4.40 11.87 19.86
C ALA A 109 4.02 11.20 18.53
N THR A 110 3.39 10.04 18.59
CA THR A 110 2.94 9.33 17.38
C THR A 110 1.68 9.96 16.79
N LEU A 111 1.55 9.91 15.46
CA LEU A 111 0.48 10.58 14.72
C LEU A 111 -0.33 9.61 13.85
N ALA A 112 -1.60 9.46 14.20
CA ALA A 112 -2.59 8.71 13.44
C ALA A 112 -3.11 9.50 12.23
N GLY A 113 -3.57 8.78 11.20
CA GLY A 113 -4.31 9.35 10.07
C GLY A 113 -3.48 10.02 8.97
N ALA A 114 -2.15 9.92 9.01
CA ALA A 114 -1.31 10.27 7.86
C ALA A 114 -1.56 9.25 6.74
N THR A 115 -1.67 9.69 5.48
CA THR A 115 -1.82 8.81 4.32
C THR A 115 -0.57 8.84 3.46
N PHE A 116 -0.14 7.68 3.02
CA PHE A 116 1.04 7.44 2.22
C PHE A 116 0.70 6.68 0.94
N GLU A 117 1.60 6.79 -0.02
CA GLU A 117 1.80 5.80 -1.06
C GLU A 117 3.15 5.11 -0.88
N LEU A 118 3.22 3.85 -1.34
CA LEU A 118 4.46 3.11 -1.49
C LEU A 118 4.88 3.17 -2.95
N GLN A 119 6.13 3.55 -3.21
CA GLN A 119 6.72 3.59 -4.54
C GLN A 119 7.94 2.68 -4.62
N ASP A 120 8.30 2.26 -5.84
CA ASP A 120 9.61 1.67 -6.13
C ASP A 120 10.72 2.75 -6.16
N LYS A 121 11.97 2.34 -6.40
CA LYS A 121 13.13 3.25 -6.47
C LYS A 121 13.08 4.22 -7.66
N GLU A 122 12.31 3.90 -8.70
CA GLU A 122 12.07 4.77 -9.85
C GLU A 122 10.95 5.79 -9.61
N GLY A 123 10.22 5.67 -8.50
CA GLY A 123 9.11 6.53 -8.14
C GLY A 123 7.76 6.08 -8.71
N ASN A 124 7.65 4.86 -9.24
CA ASN A 124 6.37 4.31 -9.68
C ASN A 124 5.55 3.88 -8.45
N THR A 125 4.30 4.31 -8.39
CA THR A 125 3.38 3.94 -7.31
C THR A 125 3.01 2.46 -7.36
N LEU A 126 3.29 1.75 -6.27
CA LEU A 126 2.97 0.33 -6.08
C LEU A 126 1.67 0.14 -5.26
N GLN A 127 1.47 0.97 -4.24
CA GLN A 127 0.27 0.96 -3.39
C GLN A 127 -0.09 2.39 -2.98
N THR A 128 -1.40 2.67 -2.83
CA THR A 128 -1.93 3.99 -2.43
C THR A 128 -2.85 3.87 -1.23
N GLY A 129 -3.06 4.97 -0.51
CA GLY A 129 -4.08 5.02 0.55
C GLY A 129 -3.66 4.29 1.83
N LEU A 130 -2.35 4.13 2.03
CA LEU A 130 -1.78 3.49 3.21
C LEU A 130 -1.85 4.47 4.39
N THR A 131 -2.64 4.18 5.41
CA THR A 131 -2.88 5.12 6.52
C THR A 131 -2.23 4.67 7.82
N THR A 132 -1.65 5.60 8.58
CA THR A 132 -1.16 5.31 9.93
C THR A 132 -2.31 5.07 10.90
N ASP A 133 -2.21 4.01 11.68
CA ASP A 133 -3.20 3.58 12.66
C ASP A 133 -3.26 4.51 13.90
N GLU A 134 -4.07 4.15 14.90
CA GLU A 134 -4.21 4.90 16.15
C GLU A 134 -2.90 5.03 16.95
N ASN A 135 -1.93 4.13 16.73
CA ASN A 135 -0.60 4.19 17.32
C ASN A 135 0.39 4.99 16.47
N GLY A 136 -0.07 5.56 15.35
CA GLY A 136 0.75 6.26 14.37
C GLY A 136 1.65 5.34 13.54
N VAL A 137 1.26 4.07 13.40
CA VAL A 137 2.05 3.04 12.69
C VAL A 137 1.36 2.64 11.39
N LEU A 138 2.16 2.46 10.34
CA LEU A 138 1.77 1.87 9.07
C LEU A 138 2.68 0.66 8.80
N LYS A 139 2.10 -0.49 8.44
CA LYS A 139 2.86 -1.70 8.09
C LYS A 139 2.53 -2.17 6.67
N VAL A 140 3.56 -2.56 5.92
CA VAL A 140 3.43 -3.24 4.63
C VAL A 140 4.21 -4.56 4.69
N THR A 141 3.59 -5.64 4.24
CA THR A 141 4.15 -7.00 4.18
C THR A 141 4.33 -7.46 2.75
N ASP A 142 4.93 -8.62 2.58
CA ASP A 142 5.02 -9.33 1.29
C ASP A 142 5.79 -8.55 0.22
N LEU A 143 6.76 -7.74 0.64
CA LEU A 143 7.64 -7.00 -0.26
C LEU A 143 8.80 -7.87 -0.70
N VAL A 144 8.99 -8.01 -2.01
CA VAL A 144 10.19 -8.66 -2.54
C VAL A 144 11.44 -7.84 -2.22
N PRO A 145 12.65 -8.45 -2.23
CA PRO A 145 13.88 -7.72 -2.07
C PRO A 145 14.03 -6.60 -3.10
N GLY A 146 14.37 -5.41 -2.63
CA GLY A 146 14.41 -4.21 -3.45
C GLY A 146 14.41 -2.92 -2.63
N THR A 147 14.60 -1.81 -3.33
CA THR A 147 14.55 -0.46 -2.75
C THR A 147 13.20 0.18 -3.02
N TYR A 148 12.65 0.79 -1.98
CA TYR A 148 11.32 1.37 -1.96
C TYR A 148 11.34 2.73 -1.27
N GLN A 149 10.23 3.46 -1.38
CA GLN A 149 10.02 4.67 -0.61
C GLN A 149 8.55 4.89 -0.24
N PHE A 150 8.33 5.45 0.94
CA PHE A 150 7.03 6.00 1.32
C PHE A 150 6.99 7.49 0.98
N VAL A 151 5.89 7.94 0.37
CA VAL A 151 5.61 9.35 0.10
C VAL A 151 4.30 9.73 0.77
N GLU A 152 4.34 10.75 1.63
CA GLU A 152 3.13 11.24 2.30
C GLU A 152 2.24 11.97 1.27
N THR A 153 1.00 11.54 1.15
CA THR A 153 0.00 12.12 0.24
C THR A 153 -1.05 12.95 0.99
N LYS A 154 -1.19 12.72 2.30
CA LYS A 154 -2.07 13.51 3.18
C LYS A 154 -1.51 13.54 4.60
N ALA A 155 -1.27 14.73 5.12
CA ALA A 155 -0.86 14.93 6.51
C ALA A 155 -1.99 14.59 7.50
N PRO A 156 -1.64 14.23 8.75
CA PRO A 156 -2.58 14.26 9.87
C PRO A 156 -3.26 15.63 10.03
N ILE A 157 -4.43 15.64 10.67
CA ILE A 157 -5.17 16.88 10.92
C ILE A 157 -4.32 17.85 11.75
N GLY A 158 -4.17 19.09 11.27
CA GLY A 158 -3.41 20.13 11.96
C GLY A 158 -1.90 20.10 11.70
N TYR A 159 -1.42 19.23 10.81
CA TYR A 159 -0.01 19.12 10.43
C TYR A 159 0.23 19.56 8.99
N GLU A 160 1.44 20.04 8.71
CA GLU A 160 1.91 20.34 7.36
C GLU A 160 2.19 19.03 6.60
N LEU A 161 1.86 19.00 5.31
CA LEU A 161 2.19 17.88 4.41
C LEU A 161 3.66 17.91 4.06
N ASP A 162 4.37 16.81 4.33
CA ASP A 162 5.76 16.64 3.94
C ASP A 162 5.92 15.49 2.95
N THR A 163 5.94 15.85 1.65
CA THR A 163 6.08 14.93 0.54
C THR A 163 7.51 14.41 0.33
N THR A 164 8.47 14.74 1.21
CA THR A 164 9.84 14.21 1.11
C THR A 164 9.82 12.69 1.29
N PRO A 165 10.33 11.90 0.32
CA PRO A 165 10.29 10.45 0.40
C PRO A 165 11.08 9.90 1.58
N VAL A 166 10.59 8.79 2.15
CA VAL A 166 11.30 7.97 3.14
C VAL A 166 11.71 6.67 2.48
N SER A 167 12.97 6.59 2.07
CA SER A 167 13.52 5.42 1.39
C SER A 167 13.89 4.31 2.38
N PHE A 168 13.73 3.07 1.95
CA PHE A 168 14.15 1.87 2.67
C PHE A 168 14.46 0.73 1.70
N GLU A 169 15.13 -0.30 2.20
CA GLU A 169 15.51 -1.47 1.42
C GLU A 169 15.03 -2.75 2.10
N ILE A 170 14.45 -3.65 1.32
CA ILE A 170 14.21 -5.03 1.72
C ILE A 170 15.38 -5.86 1.18
N VAL A 171 16.21 -6.38 2.07
CA VAL A 171 17.41 -7.14 1.71
C VAL A 171 17.05 -8.62 1.59
N ALA A 172 17.52 -9.27 0.51
CA ALA A 172 17.36 -10.71 0.32
C ALA A 172 18.06 -11.48 1.45
N GLY A 173 17.43 -12.54 1.96
CA GLY A 173 17.93 -13.34 3.07
C GLY A 173 17.67 -12.76 4.48
N GLU A 174 17.16 -11.53 4.61
CA GLU A 174 16.83 -10.91 5.92
C GLU A 174 15.33 -11.00 6.27
N THR A 175 14.68 -12.12 5.95
CA THR A 175 13.21 -12.27 6.01
C THR A 175 12.58 -12.15 7.40
N ASP A 176 13.37 -12.36 8.46
CA ASP A 176 12.88 -12.28 9.85
C ASP A 176 12.93 -10.86 10.44
N GLN A 177 13.49 -9.89 9.70
CA GLN A 177 13.60 -8.51 10.16
C GLN A 177 12.51 -7.63 9.55
N ILE A 178 11.72 -6.99 10.40
CA ILE A 178 10.83 -5.90 9.98
C ILE A 178 11.69 -4.64 9.88
N VAL A 179 11.81 -4.09 8.68
CA VAL A 179 12.49 -2.81 8.45
C VAL A 179 11.68 -1.71 9.13
N LYS A 180 12.33 -0.86 9.92
CA LYS A 180 11.67 0.23 10.65
C LYS A 180 12.14 1.58 10.15
N VAL A 181 11.19 2.43 9.79
CA VAL A 181 11.44 3.80 9.34
C VAL A 181 10.54 4.79 10.08
N THR A 182 10.93 6.06 10.10
CA THR A 182 10.15 7.12 10.73
C THR A 182 9.90 8.29 9.79
N LYS A 183 8.79 8.99 9.99
CA LYS A 183 8.46 10.22 9.25
C LYS A 183 7.87 11.27 10.20
N GLU A 184 8.51 12.43 10.26
CA GLU A 184 8.08 13.53 11.12
C GLU A 184 7.23 14.55 10.35
N ASN A 185 6.22 15.15 11.00
CA ASN A 185 5.53 16.34 10.48
C ASN A 185 5.57 17.43 11.53
N THR A 186 5.49 18.66 11.06
CA THR A 186 5.42 19.86 11.88
C THR A 186 3.95 20.29 12.03
N LEU A 187 3.56 20.61 13.27
CA LEU A 187 2.25 21.20 13.56
C LEU A 187 2.11 22.53 12.84
N VAL A 188 0.97 22.74 12.18
CA VAL A 188 0.60 24.04 11.61
C VAL A 188 0.45 25.03 12.78
N PRO A 189 1.21 26.15 12.80
CA PRO A 189 1.07 27.14 13.86
C PRO A 189 -0.37 27.70 13.89
N PRO A 190 -0.96 27.93 15.08
CA PRO A 190 -2.25 28.61 15.14
C PRO A 190 -2.13 29.97 14.47
N THR A 191 -3.05 30.30 13.57
CA THR A 191 -3.15 31.65 13.03
C THR A 191 -3.31 32.63 14.20
N PRO A 192 -2.49 33.69 14.29
CA PRO A 192 -2.65 34.69 15.34
C PRO A 192 -4.07 35.27 15.23
N VAL A 193 -4.84 35.14 16.32
CA VAL A 193 -6.16 35.76 16.41
C VAL A 193 -5.93 37.27 16.34
N PRO A 194 -6.55 38.01 15.39
CA PRO A 194 -6.49 39.46 15.39
C PRO A 194 -6.95 39.97 16.76
N PRO A 195 -6.32 41.00 17.33
CA PRO A 195 -6.78 41.55 18.60
C PRO A 195 -8.28 41.89 18.48
N THR A 196 -9.08 41.39 19.41
CA THR A 196 -10.50 41.74 19.50
C THR A 196 -10.61 43.26 19.44
N PRO A 197 -11.43 43.85 18.55
CA PRO A 197 -11.60 45.30 18.53
C PRO A 197 -12.01 45.75 19.91
N VAL A 198 -11.21 46.64 20.51
CA VAL A 198 -11.52 47.25 21.79
C VAL A 198 -12.89 47.92 21.63
N PRO A 199 -13.88 47.62 22.48
CA PRO A 199 -15.18 48.28 22.39
C PRO A 199 -14.96 49.79 22.45
N PRO A 200 -15.65 50.59 21.61
CA PRO A 200 -15.49 52.03 21.61
C PRO A 200 -15.73 52.56 23.02
N THR A 201 -14.83 53.43 23.49
CA THR A 201 -15.01 54.15 24.75
C THR A 201 -16.40 54.80 24.73
N PRO A 202 -17.24 54.60 25.76
CA PRO A 202 -18.57 55.22 25.78
C PRO A 202 -18.41 56.73 25.63
N LEU A 203 -19.14 57.30 24.67
CA LEU A 203 -19.19 58.74 24.48
C LEU A 203 -19.67 59.41 25.78
N PRO A 204 -19.13 60.58 26.15
CA PRO A 204 -19.62 61.32 27.30
C PRO A 204 -21.12 61.61 27.13
N PRO A 205 -21.90 61.62 28.22
CA PRO A 205 -23.33 61.88 28.15
C PRO A 205 -23.58 63.25 27.53
N VAL A 206 -24.40 63.28 26.48
CA VAL A 206 -24.93 64.52 25.91
C VAL A 206 -25.80 65.22 26.97
N PRO A 207 -25.69 66.55 27.17
CA PRO A 207 -26.54 67.27 28.09
C PRO A 207 -28.01 67.12 27.70
N TYR A 208 -28.86 66.74 28.66
CA TYR A 208 -30.31 66.68 28.46
C TYR A 208 -30.87 68.09 28.24
N GLU A 209 -31.53 68.30 27.11
CA GLU A 209 -32.38 69.46 26.86
C GLU A 209 -33.77 69.20 27.49
N PRO A 210 -34.31 70.10 28.33
CA PRO A 210 -35.58 69.86 29.01
C PRO A 210 -36.75 69.90 28.03
N THR A 211 -37.44 68.77 27.89
CA THR A 211 -38.68 68.64 27.12
C THR A 211 -39.88 69.07 27.96
N VAL A 212 -40.77 69.86 27.35
CA VAL A 212 -42.01 70.36 27.95
C VAL A 212 -43.00 69.19 28.16
N PRO A 213 -43.66 69.07 29.33
CA PRO A 213 -44.56 67.95 29.61
C PRO A 213 -45.88 68.07 28.82
N PRO A 214 -46.35 67.00 28.16
CA PRO A 214 -47.68 66.97 27.57
C PRO A 214 -48.77 66.75 28.62
N THR A 215 -49.89 67.45 28.41
CA THR A 215 -51.12 67.42 29.20
C THR A 215 -51.93 66.13 29.03
N LYS A 216 -52.49 65.64 30.14
CA LYS A 216 -53.40 64.49 30.30
C LYS A 216 -54.81 64.80 29.74
N PRO A 217 -55.44 63.87 29.01
CA PRO A 217 -56.76 63.33 29.43
C PRO A 217 -56.88 61.82 29.14
N GLU A 218 -57.15 60.97 30.13
CA GLU A 218 -58.45 60.53 30.67
C GLU A 218 -58.99 59.26 29.97
N VAL A 219 -59.21 58.23 30.80
CA VAL A 219 -59.61 56.85 30.45
C VAL A 219 -61.13 56.77 30.44
N PRO A 220 -61.75 56.00 29.52
CA PRO A 220 -62.75 55.06 30.04
C PRO A 220 -62.90 53.70 29.29
N VAL A 221 -62.98 52.65 30.11
CA VAL A 221 -63.73 51.36 30.02
C VAL A 221 -63.53 50.36 28.87
N THR A 222 -63.10 49.14 29.24
CA THR A 222 -63.45 47.84 28.63
C THR A 222 -64.88 47.45 29.05
N PRO A 223 -65.69 46.71 28.24
CA PRO A 223 -65.48 45.26 28.12
C PRO A 223 -66.03 44.55 26.85
N LYS A 224 -65.59 43.29 26.73
CA LYS A 224 -66.33 42.07 26.30
C LYS A 224 -66.10 41.49 24.89
N LYS A 225 -65.75 40.21 24.95
CA LYS A 225 -65.60 39.13 23.95
C LYS A 225 -66.89 38.82 23.18
N THR A 226 -66.77 38.55 21.87
CA THR A 226 -67.69 37.66 21.11
C THR A 226 -66.96 36.99 19.93
N GLU A 227 -67.42 35.79 19.59
CA GLU A 227 -66.95 34.73 18.67
C GLU A 227 -67.03 34.95 17.14
N ASN A 228 -66.32 34.05 16.43
CA ASN A 228 -66.48 33.54 15.04
C ASN A 228 -66.20 34.51 13.86
N SER A 229 -65.68 34.13 12.69
CA SER A 229 -65.41 32.85 11.99
C SER A 229 -64.40 33.12 10.84
N GLU A 230 -63.81 32.06 10.26
CA GLU A 230 -63.28 31.94 8.87
C GLU A 230 -62.05 32.81 8.45
N ASP A 231 -61.07 32.41 7.63
CA ASP A 231 -60.78 31.25 6.78
C ASP A 231 -59.29 31.32 6.33
N SER A 232 -58.64 30.15 6.18
CA SER A 232 -57.56 29.83 5.21
C SER A 232 -56.11 30.39 5.35
N PRO A 233 -55.08 29.73 4.74
CA PRO A 233 -54.08 28.95 5.47
C PRO A 233 -52.65 29.49 5.30
N LYS A 234 -51.63 28.82 5.87
CA LYS A 234 -50.42 28.31 5.17
C LYS A 234 -49.20 28.11 6.09
N THR A 235 -48.66 26.88 5.99
CA THR A 235 -47.29 26.40 6.20
C THR A 235 -46.64 26.42 7.59
N THR A 236 -46.52 25.21 8.14
CA THR A 236 -45.56 24.79 9.17
C THR A 236 -44.28 24.25 8.50
N PRO A 237 -43.07 24.60 8.94
CA PRO A 237 -41.88 23.84 8.59
C PRO A 237 -41.73 22.60 9.49
N ILE A 238 -41.52 21.45 8.84
CA ILE A 238 -41.28 20.14 9.45
C ILE A 238 -39.87 20.08 10.01
N ARG A 239 -39.75 19.73 11.29
CA ARG A 239 -38.51 19.35 11.98
C ARG A 239 -38.26 17.86 11.73
N ILE A 240 -37.23 17.51 10.97
CA ILE A 240 -36.75 16.13 10.85
C ILE A 240 -35.50 16.00 11.71
N THR A 241 -35.64 15.29 12.84
CA THR A 241 -34.52 14.70 13.57
C THR A 241 -34.14 13.40 12.87
N GLN A 242 -32.94 13.31 12.29
CA GLN A 242 -32.37 12.04 11.85
C GLN A 242 -31.32 11.56 12.86
N SER A 243 -31.63 10.42 13.48
CA SER A 243 -30.74 9.55 14.21
C SER A 243 -29.74 8.86 13.28
N LEU A 244 -28.49 8.72 13.72
CA LEU A 244 -27.42 7.96 13.04
C LEU A 244 -27.77 6.46 12.93
N PRO A 245 -27.41 5.79 11.82
CA PRO A 245 -27.29 4.34 11.81
C PRO A 245 -25.90 3.90 12.33
N LYS A 246 -25.91 2.97 13.28
CA LYS A 246 -24.78 2.05 13.52
C LYS A 246 -24.98 0.83 12.63
N THR A 247 -23.91 0.30 12.02
CA THR A 247 -23.78 -1.13 11.73
C THR A 247 -22.34 -1.49 11.36
N GLY A 248 -21.81 -2.51 12.04
CA GLY A 248 -20.89 -3.47 11.45
C GLY A 248 -21.67 -4.63 10.81
N ASP A 249 -20.89 -5.54 10.21
CA ASP A 249 -21.18 -6.87 9.66
C ASP A 249 -21.57 -7.04 8.17
N THR A 250 -20.53 -7.49 7.43
CA THR A 250 -20.44 -8.63 6.50
C THR A 250 -21.26 -8.73 5.20
N ASN A 251 -20.47 -8.99 4.14
CA ASN A 251 -20.68 -9.82 2.94
C ASN A 251 -21.12 -9.19 1.60
N SER A 252 -20.19 -9.38 0.65
CA SER A 252 -20.38 -9.72 -0.77
C SER A 252 -21.03 -8.69 -1.69
N PHE A 253 -20.24 -8.09 -2.58
CA PHE A 253 -20.67 -7.88 -3.96
C PHE A 253 -19.47 -7.86 -4.92
N ALA A 254 -19.55 -8.73 -5.93
CA ALA A 254 -18.65 -8.83 -7.07
C ALA A 254 -18.78 -7.61 -7.99
N GLY A 255 -17.66 -7.20 -8.61
CA GLY A 255 -17.62 -6.16 -9.63
C GLY A 255 -16.30 -6.18 -10.38
N LEU A 256 -16.33 -6.77 -11.58
CA LEU A 256 -15.24 -6.97 -12.53
C LEU A 256 -14.49 -5.67 -12.90
N GLY A 257 -13.15 -5.72 -12.84
CA GLY A 257 -12.25 -4.76 -13.46
C GLY A 257 -11.15 -5.50 -14.22
N VAL A 258 -11.42 -5.83 -15.49
CA VAL A 258 -10.45 -6.37 -16.44
C VAL A 258 -9.55 -5.22 -16.90
N ILE A 259 -8.25 -5.25 -16.59
CA ILE A 259 -7.26 -4.38 -17.20
C ILE A 259 -6.46 -5.19 -18.23
N LEU A 260 -6.64 -4.84 -19.49
CA LEU A 260 -5.88 -5.30 -20.65
C LEU A 260 -4.44 -4.78 -20.56
N ILE A 261 -3.46 -5.70 -20.52
CA ILE A 261 -2.05 -5.36 -20.74
C ILE A 261 -1.80 -5.40 -22.25
N ALA A 262 -1.50 -4.24 -22.83
CA ALA A 262 -1.08 -4.11 -24.22
C ALA A 262 0.40 -4.50 -24.35
N LEU A 263 0.68 -5.60 -25.07
CA LEU A 263 2.03 -5.97 -25.51
C LEU A 263 2.44 -5.09 -26.69
N SER A 264 3.44 -4.23 -26.52
CA SER A 264 4.12 -3.57 -27.63
C SER A 264 5.19 -4.50 -28.22
N LEU A 265 4.88 -5.13 -29.35
CA LEU A 265 5.85 -5.77 -30.25
C LEU A 265 6.64 -4.67 -30.99
N SER A 266 7.90 -4.47 -30.62
CA SER A 266 8.85 -3.73 -31.47
C SER A 266 9.49 -4.69 -32.47
N GLY A 267 8.87 -4.81 -33.63
CA GLY A 267 9.51 -5.36 -34.82
C GLY A 267 10.29 -4.28 -35.55
N LEU A 268 11.61 -4.44 -35.69
CA LEU A 268 12.40 -3.69 -36.66
C LEU A 268 13.12 -4.69 -37.58
N LEU A 269 12.53 -4.89 -38.75
CA LEU A 269 13.11 -5.63 -39.86
C LEU A 269 13.48 -4.65 -41.00
N LEU A 270 14.63 -4.96 -41.61
CA LEU A 270 15.08 -4.68 -42.98
C LEU A 270 15.84 -3.38 -43.31
N LYS A 271 17.12 -3.54 -43.69
CA LYS A 271 17.55 -3.73 -45.11
C LYS A 271 19.05 -4.09 -45.16
N ARG A 272 19.42 -5.30 -45.62
CA ARG A 272 19.91 -5.64 -46.98
C ARG A 272 20.93 -4.65 -47.57
N LYS A 273 22.20 -5.07 -47.59
CA LYS A 273 22.97 -5.31 -48.81
C LYS A 273 24.04 -6.37 -48.53
#